data_AF-A0A847BIS3-F1
#
_entry.id   AF-A0A847BIS3-F1
#
_cell.length_a   1.000
_cell.length_b   1.000
_cell.length_c   1.000
_cell.angle_alpha   90.00
_cell.angle_beta   90.00
_cell.angle_gamma   90.00
#
_symmetry.space_group_name_H-M   'P 1'
#
loop_
_entity.id
_entity.type
_entity.pdbx_description
1 polymer ?
#
loop_
_entity_poly.entity_id
_entity_poly.type
_entity_poly.pdbx_seq_one_letter_code
_entity_poly.pdbx_strand_id
1 'polypeptide(L)'
;MSNNQTLTIADIAIKTDAEGRYCLNDLQRAATVGRNPRTVELHEFMRRPETQELVAELENTGNTRIKPVETKRGRNGGTFVAKELVYAYAMWISPAFHLKVIRA
;
A
#
# COMPACT_ATOMS: atom_id res chain seq x y z
N MET A 1 10.50 -22.66 2.00
CA MET A 1 9.81 -22.08 3.17
C MET A 1 9.90 -20.57 3.03
N SER A 2 8.84 -19.92 2.54
CA SER A 2 8.82 -18.47 2.34
C SER A 2 8.66 -17.80 3.70
N ASN A 3 9.65 -17.03 4.13
CA ASN A 3 9.61 -16.29 5.38
C ASN A 3 8.57 -15.17 5.21
N ASN A 4 7.32 -15.42 5.62
CA ASN A 4 6.24 -14.45 5.48
C ASN A 4 6.38 -13.41 6.60
N GLN A 5 7.31 -12.48 6.44
CA GLN A 5 7.49 -11.36 7.36
C GLN A 5 6.19 -10.54 7.37
N THR A 6 5.51 -10.57 8.51
CA THR A 6 4.25 -9.84 8.69
C THR A 6 4.57 -8.37 8.93
N LEU A 7 4.38 -7.53 7.91
CA LEU A 7 4.52 -6.09 8.06
C LEU A 7 3.44 -5.59 9.01
N THR A 8 3.85 -4.96 10.12
CA THR A 8 2.93 -4.39 11.12
C THR A 8 3.20 -2.91 11.28
N ILE A 9 2.19 -2.07 11.03
CA ILE A 9 2.28 -0.61 11.13
C ILE A 9 1.25 -0.14 12.15
N ALA A 10 1.68 0.55 13.20
CA ALA A 10 0.79 1.07 14.26
C ALA A 10 -0.19 -0.01 14.79
N ASP A 11 0.35 -1.17 15.16
CA ASP A 11 -0.37 -2.35 15.67
C ASP A 11 -1.37 -2.98 14.68
N ILE A 12 -1.31 -2.58 13.41
CA ILE A 12 -2.14 -3.14 12.35
C ILE A 12 -1.26 -4.01 11.43
N ALA A 13 -1.56 -5.30 11.42
CA ALA A 13 -0.99 -6.23 10.46
C ALA A 13 -1.47 -5.90 9.05
N ILE A 14 -0.52 -5.74 8.13
CA ILE A 14 -0.76 -5.47 6.72
C ILE A 14 -0.80 -6.80 5.98
N LYS A 15 -1.96 -7.16 5.43
CA LYS A 15 -2.09 -8.41 4.66
C LYS A 15 -1.18 -8.38 3.44
N THR A 16 -0.54 -9.51 3.16
CA THR A 16 0.13 -9.75 1.87
C THR A 16 -0.69 -10.71 1.03
N ASP A 17 -0.57 -10.62 -0.29
CA ASP A 17 -1.10 -11.64 -1.18
C ASP A 17 -0.04 -12.63 -1.68
N ALA A 18 -0.47 -13.62 -2.47
CA ALA A 18 0.40 -14.67 -2.99
C ALA A 18 1.55 -14.14 -3.87
N GLU A 19 1.41 -12.94 -4.44
CA GLU A 19 2.43 -12.28 -5.26
C GLU A 19 3.34 -11.36 -4.42
N GLY A 20 3.16 -11.33 -3.09
CA GLY A 20 3.95 -10.49 -2.19
C GLY A 20 3.52 -9.03 -2.13
N ARG A 21 2.32 -8.68 -2.62
CA ARG A 21 1.78 -7.31 -2.57
C ARG A 21 1.10 -7.03 -1.26
N TYR A 22 1.14 -5.79 -0.81
CA TYR A 22 0.63 -5.34 0.50
C TYR A 22 -0.76 -4.72 0.37
N CYS A 23 -1.64 -5.02 1.32
CA CYS A 23 -2.99 -4.49 1.36
C CYS A 23 -2.99 -3.01 1.75
N LEU A 24 -3.22 -2.14 0.78
CA LEU A 24 -3.24 -0.69 0.96
C LEU A 24 -4.41 -0.22 1.84
N ASN A 25 -5.49 -1.00 1.92
CA ASN A 25 -6.63 -0.72 2.78
C ASN A 25 -6.27 -0.89 4.28
N ASP A 26 -5.45 -1.89 4.59
CA ASP A 26 -4.95 -2.07 5.97
C ASP A 26 -3.97 -0.93 6.33
N LEU A 27 -3.19 -0.46 5.36
CA LEU A 27 -2.30 0.68 5.54
C LEU A 27 -3.07 1.99 5.75
N GLN A 28 -4.16 2.22 5.01
CA GLN A 28 -5.08 3.34 5.25
C GLN A 28 -5.67 3.27 6.66
N ARG A 29 -6.08 2.08 7.13
CA ARG A 29 -6.55 1.89 8.50
C ARG A 29 -5.47 2.26 9.52
N ALA A 30 -4.22 1.84 9.29
CA ALA A 30 -3.08 2.20 10.14
C ALA A 30 -2.78 3.71 10.16
N ALA A 31 -2.93 4.36 9.02
CA ALA A 31 -2.73 5.81 8.88
C ALA A 31 -3.83 6.66 9.55
N THR A 32 -4.99 6.06 9.78
CA THR A 32 -6.22 6.77 10.21
C THR A 32 -6.61 6.49 11.65
N VAL A 33 -5.83 5.70 12.39
CA VAL A 33 -6.03 5.52 13.83
C VAL A 33 -5.98 6.90 14.51
N GLY A 34 -7.12 7.35 15.04
CA GLY A 34 -7.27 8.67 15.67
C GLY A 34 -7.39 9.86 14.71
N ARG A 35 -7.64 9.63 13.41
CA ARG A 35 -7.83 10.68 12.38
C ARG A 35 -9.07 10.36 11.52
N ASN A 36 -9.67 11.38 10.92
CA ASN A 36 -10.74 11.19 9.94
C ASN A 36 -10.21 10.50 8.67
N PRO A 37 -10.70 9.30 8.30
CA PRO A 37 -10.21 8.55 7.15
C PRO A 37 -10.44 9.24 5.80
N ARG A 38 -11.41 10.16 5.73
CA ARG A 38 -11.72 10.96 4.53
C ARG A 38 -10.56 11.84 4.06
N THR A 39 -9.54 12.06 4.89
CA THR A 39 -8.38 12.87 4.54
C THR A 39 -7.31 12.12 3.75
N VAL A 40 -7.39 10.78 3.68
CA VAL A 40 -6.35 9.91 3.11
C VAL A 40 -6.96 8.78 2.28
N GLU A 41 -8.05 9.08 1.59
CA GLU A 41 -8.81 8.10 0.81
C GLU A 41 -7.95 7.44 -0.28
N LEU A 42 -8.02 6.11 -0.34
CA LEU A 42 -7.26 5.33 -1.32
C LEU A 42 -7.61 5.72 -2.76
N HIS A 43 -8.89 5.97 -3.05
CA HIS A 43 -9.31 6.34 -4.40
C HIS A 43 -8.72 7.69 -4.83
N GLU A 44 -8.57 8.65 -3.92
CA GLU A 44 -7.91 9.93 -4.21
C GLU A 44 -6.43 9.71 -4.51
N PHE A 45 -5.73 8.94 -3.68
CA PHE A 45 -4.32 8.60 -3.92
C PHE A 45 -4.10 7.94 -5.28
N MET A 46 -4.94 6.97 -5.66
CA MET A 46 -4.80 6.21 -6.90
C MET A 46 -5.12 7.04 -8.16
N ARG A 47 -5.84 8.16 -8.03
CA ARG A 47 -6.18 9.07 -9.14
C ARG A 47 -5.15 10.16 -9.36
N ARG A 48 -4.19 10.33 -8.45
CA ARG A 48 -3.14 11.34 -8.58
C ARG A 48 -2.25 11.04 -9.79
N PRO A 49 -1.84 12.04 -10.59
CA PRO A 49 -0.93 11.84 -11.71
C PRO A 49 0.37 11.16 -11.29
N GLU A 50 0.97 11.59 -10.17
CA GLU A 50 2.26 11.05 -9.72
C GLU A 50 2.15 9.57 -9.32
N THR A 51 1.00 9.15 -8.79
CA THR A 51 0.74 7.74 -8.48
C THR A 51 0.56 6.92 -9.75
N GLN A 52 -0.14 7.45 -10.76
CA GLN A 52 -0.34 6.77 -12.04
C GLN A 52 0.98 6.61 -12.81
N GLU A 53 1.80 7.65 -12.82
CA GLU A 53 3.15 7.62 -13.39
C GLU A 53 4.02 6.59 -12.67
N LEU A 54 4.00 6.56 -11.34
CA LEU A 54 4.73 5.54 -10.57
C LEU A 54 4.24 4.12 -10.90
N VAL A 55 2.93 3.89 -11.03
CA VAL A 55 2.40 2.59 -11.45
C VAL A 55 2.93 2.21 -12.83
N ALA A 56 2.88 3.13 -13.80
CA ALA A 56 3.39 2.89 -15.16
C ALA A 56 4.89 2.57 -15.16
N GLU A 57 5.69 3.29 -14.37
CA GLU A 57 7.12 3.00 -14.26
C GLU A 57 7.40 1.64 -13.62
N LEU A 58 6.63 1.23 -12.62
CA LEU A 58 6.75 -0.09 -12.02
C LEU A 58 6.33 -1.20 -13.00
N GLU A 59 5.35 -0.96 -13.87
CA GLU A 59 4.98 -1.88 -14.94
C GLU A 59 6.08 -2.01 -16.00
N ASN A 60 6.81 -0.92 -16.29
CA ASN A 60 7.86 -0.87 -17.31
C ASN A 60 9.22 -1.39 -16.83
N THR A 61 9.55 -1.17 -15.55
CA THR A 61 10.89 -1.46 -14.99
C THR A 61 10.91 -2.66 -14.05
N GLY A 62 9.73 -3.11 -13.59
CA GLY A 62 9.60 -4.18 -12.62
C GLY A 62 9.72 -5.58 -13.19
N ASN A 63 9.59 -6.57 -12.31
CA ASN A 63 9.41 -7.96 -12.70
C ASN A 63 8.04 -8.10 -13.39
N THR A 64 8.02 -8.18 -14.72
CA THR A 64 6.82 -8.19 -15.57
C THR A 64 5.76 -9.25 -15.22
N ARG A 65 6.10 -10.19 -14.32
CA ARG A 65 5.18 -11.21 -13.80
C ARG A 65 4.26 -10.70 -12.69
N ILE A 66 4.63 -9.66 -11.94
CA ILE A 66 3.86 -9.16 -10.79
C ILE A 66 3.28 -7.79 -11.12
N LYS A 67 1.95 -7.69 -11.18
CA LYS A 67 1.27 -6.39 -11.38
C LYS A 67 1.45 -5.49 -10.15
N PRO A 68 1.83 -4.21 -10.31
CA PRO A 68 2.03 -3.31 -9.19
C PRO A 68 0.77 -3.06 -8.35
N VAL A 69 -0.42 -3.25 -8.94
CA VAL A 69 -1.71 -3.04 -8.29
C VAL A 69 -2.65 -4.20 -8.64
N GLU A 70 -3.36 -4.72 -7.64
CA GLU A 70 -4.44 -5.70 -7.83
C GLU A 70 -5.58 -5.43 -6.86
N THR A 71 -6.81 -5.33 -7.39
CA THR A 71 -7.99 -5.14 -6.55
C THR A 71 -8.82 -6.42 -6.51
N LYS A 72 -8.93 -7.00 -5.32
CA LYS A 72 -9.73 -8.20 -5.07
C LYS A 72 -11.08 -7.80 -4.49
N ARG A 73 -12.16 -8.33 -5.06
CA ARG A 73 -13.53 -8.12 -4.57
C ARG A 73 -13.89 -9.13 -3.47
N GLY A 74 -14.88 -8.81 -2.64
CA GLY A 74 -15.44 -9.71 -1.62
C GLY A 74 -14.98 -9.41 -0.19
N ARG A 75 -15.42 -10.23 0.77
CA ARG A 75 -15.26 -10.02 2.22
C ARG A 75 -13.80 -9.84 2.67
N ASN A 76 -12.88 -10.56 2.04
CA ASN A 76 -11.44 -10.47 2.32
C ASN A 76 -10.67 -9.67 1.25
N GLY A 77 -11.41 -8.95 0.41
CA GLY A 77 -10.90 -8.12 -0.67
C GLY A 77 -10.12 -6.90 -0.19
N GLY A 78 -9.71 -6.11 -1.16
CA GLY A 78 -8.88 -4.92 -0.97
C GLY A 78 -8.01 -4.65 -2.20
N THR A 79 -7.40 -3.47 -2.21
CA THR A 79 -6.38 -3.09 -3.17
C THR A 79 -5.02 -3.47 -2.60
N PHE A 80 -4.32 -4.37 -3.29
CA PHE A 80 -3.00 -4.85 -2.97
C PHE A 80 -2.00 -4.19 -3.90
N VAL A 81 -0.90 -3.68 -3.36
CA VAL A 81 0.08 -2.91 -4.11
C VAL A 81 1.52 -3.36 -3.86
N ALA A 82 2.40 -3.08 -4.81
CA ALA A 82 3.84 -3.25 -4.64
C ALA A 82 4.38 -2.37 -3.50
N LYS A 83 5.57 -2.72 -2.99
CA LYS A 83 6.18 -2.10 -1.81
C LYS A 83 6.49 -0.61 -2.03
N GLU A 84 6.82 -0.23 -3.25
CA GLU A 84 7.10 1.14 -3.67
C GLU A 84 5.85 2.02 -3.52
N LEU A 85 4.67 1.48 -3.86
CA LEU A 85 3.38 2.16 -3.68
C LEU A 85 2.97 2.27 -2.21
N VAL A 86 3.40 1.32 -1.35
CA VAL A 86 3.26 1.44 0.11
C VAL A 86 4.02 2.66 0.62
N TYR A 87 5.26 2.85 0.17
CA TYR A 87 6.06 4.03 0.54
C TYR A 87 5.46 5.32 0.00
N ALA A 88 5.06 5.35 -1.28
CA ALA A 88 4.44 6.52 -1.89
C ALA A 88 3.15 6.94 -1.16
N TYR A 89 2.29 5.99 -0.80
CA TYR A 89 1.08 6.26 -0.03
C TYR A 89 1.41 6.81 1.36
N ALA A 90 2.38 6.21 2.05
CA ALA A 90 2.79 6.67 3.37
C ALA A 90 3.40 8.09 3.34
N MET A 91 4.18 8.40 2.30
CA MET A 91 4.73 9.72 2.03
C MET A 91 3.64 10.76 1.82
N TRP A 92 2.63 10.42 1.01
CA TRP A 92 1.49 11.29 0.74
C TRP A 92 0.68 11.61 2.01
N ILE A 93 0.53 10.64 2.91
CA ILE A 93 -0.20 10.84 4.17
C ILE A 93 0.50 11.84 5.10
N SER A 94 1.78 11.61 5.39
CA SER A 94 2.63 12.52 6.18
C SER A 94 4.07 12.01 6.28
N PRO A 95 5.06 12.90 6.45
CA PRO A 95 6.45 12.48 6.72
C PRO A 95 6.61 11.58 7.95
N ALA A 96 5.86 11.85 9.02
CA ALA A 96 5.91 11.05 10.25
C ALA A 96 5.42 9.61 10.03
N PHE A 97 4.33 9.44 9.27
CA PHE A 97 3.83 8.11 8.91
C PHE A 97 4.76 7.40 7.93
N HIS A 98 5.32 8.12 6.96
CA HIS A 98 6.33 7.58 6.04
C HIS A 98 7.53 7.00 6.79
N LEU A 99 8.08 7.72 7.77
CA LEU A 99 9.19 7.22 8.59
C LEU A 99 8.84 5.96 9.37
N LYS A 100 7.59 5.82 9.87
CA LYS A 100 7.13 4.59 10.52
C LYS A 100 7.12 3.42 9.54
N VAL A 101 6.65 3.64 8.32
CA VAL A 101 6.58 2.60 7.28
C VAL A 101 7.96 2.19 6.77
N ILE A 102 8.90 3.11 6.60
CA ILE A 102 10.28 2.79 6.17
C ILE A 102 11.00 1.90 7.21
N ARG A 103 10.71 2.09 8.50
CA ARG A 103 11.43 1.43 9.61
C ARG A 103 10.82 0.10 10.05
N ALA A 104 9.71 -0.31 9.43
CA ALA A 104 8.97 -1.51 9.79
C ALA A 104 9.45 -2.77 9.06
#